data_AF-A0A1V4HHN1-F1
#
_entry.id   AF-A0A1V4HHN1-F1
#
_cell.length_a   1.000
_cell.length_b   1.000
_cell.length_c   1.000
_cell.angle_alpha   90.00
_cell.angle_beta   90.00
_cell.angle_gamma   90.00
#
_symmetry.space_group_name_H-M   'P 1'
#
loop_
_entity.id
_entity.type
_entity.pdbx_description
1 polymer ?
#
loop_
_entity_poly.entity_id
_entity_poly.type
_entity_poly.pdbx_seq_one_letter_code
_entity_poly.pdbx_strand_id
1 'polypeptide(L)'
;MKIQSISYPTPLSQIVDIENDNIDIFVELQDGMTYTLVVSTPKNQLWYMDKEGLDYIPPHPPDIIVRSLTEENIWKAVESFATGNAYWLKLYYLSGSREAAFDITRLDQMIEMIKIDNED
;
A
#
# COMPACT_ATOMS: atom_id res chain seq x y z
N MET A 1 3.09 13.60 -8.24
CA MET A 1 3.02 14.39 -7.00
C MET A 1 4.37 14.31 -6.33
N LYS A 2 4.86 15.39 -5.71
CA LYS A 2 6.12 15.33 -4.97
C LYS A 2 5.84 14.96 -3.51
N ILE A 3 6.70 14.12 -2.96
CA ILE A 3 6.71 13.80 -1.52
C ILE A 3 7.22 15.03 -0.79
N GLN A 4 6.51 15.41 0.27
CA GLN A 4 6.95 16.43 1.21
C GLN A 4 7.71 15.79 2.38
N SER A 5 7.15 14.73 2.97
CA SER A 5 7.80 14.01 4.06
C SER A 5 7.30 12.56 4.14
N ILE A 6 8.12 11.70 4.74
CA ILE A 6 7.72 10.37 5.20
C ILE A 6 8.01 10.32 6.70
N SER A 7 7.03 9.90 7.50
CA SER A 7 7.22 9.70 8.92
C SER A 7 6.81 8.30 9.34
N TYR A 8 7.41 7.84 10.44
CA TYR A 8 7.31 6.47 10.93
C TYR A 8 6.74 6.52 12.35
N PRO A 9 5.61 5.85 12.64
CA PRO A 9 5.08 5.74 14.01
C PRO A 9 6.03 4.97 14.92
N THR A 10 6.74 3.98 14.36
CA THR A 10 7.84 3.27 14.99
C THR A 10 9.15 3.69 14.31
N PRO A 11 10.18 4.19 15.01
CA PRO A 11 11.44 4.52 14.38
C PRO A 11 12.07 3.30 13.70
N LEU A 12 12.60 3.45 12.47
CA LEU A 12 13.27 2.36 11.75
C LEU A 12 14.42 1.71 12.54
N SER A 13 15.07 2.47 13.44
CA SER A 13 16.12 1.98 14.32
C SER A 13 15.65 0.97 15.38
N GLN A 14 14.33 0.84 15.59
CA GLN A 14 13.74 -0.13 16.51
C GLN A 14 13.32 -1.43 15.81
N ILE A 15 13.42 -1.50 14.48
CA ILE A 15 13.13 -2.71 13.71
C ILE A 15 14.27 -3.70 13.92
N VAL A 16 13.93 -4.91 14.36
CA VAL A 16 14.91 -5.95 14.73
C VAL A 16 15.46 -6.65 13.49
N ASP A 17 14.60 -7.05 12.54
CA ASP A 17 14.99 -7.68 11.28
C ASP A 17 14.43 -6.86 10.12
N ILE A 18 15.21 -5.91 9.62
CA ILE A 18 14.82 -5.06 8.48
C ILE A 18 14.54 -5.85 7.19
N GLU A 19 14.91 -7.12 7.11
CA GLU A 19 14.61 -7.97 5.96
C GLU A 19 13.34 -8.79 6.15
N ASN A 20 12.82 -8.93 7.39
CA ASN A 20 11.67 -9.76 7.74
C ASN A 20 10.71 -9.04 8.69
N ASP A 21 10.17 -7.92 8.25
CA ASP A 21 9.20 -7.16 9.05
C ASP A 21 8.27 -6.34 8.14
N ASN A 22 7.28 -5.69 8.74
CA ASN A 22 6.51 -4.62 8.13
C ASN A 22 6.40 -3.40 9.04
N ILE A 23 6.01 -2.27 8.47
CA ILE A 23 5.85 -1.04 9.23
C ILE A 23 4.83 -0.11 8.57
N ASP A 24 4.02 0.55 9.40
CA ASP A 24 3.17 1.66 8.97
C ASP A 24 4.02 2.89 8.63
N ILE A 25 3.65 3.63 7.58
CA ILE A 25 4.24 4.92 7.24
C ILE A 25 3.16 5.96 6.98
N PHE A 26 3.49 7.21 7.27
CA PHE A 26 2.70 8.36 6.83
C PHE A 26 3.45 9.11 5.74
N VAL A 27 2.84 9.23 4.57
CA VAL A 27 3.39 9.93 3.41
C VAL A 27 2.62 11.23 3.20
N GLU A 28 3.27 12.35 3.46
CA GLU A 28 2.74 13.67 3.16
C GLU A 28 3.17 14.10 1.76
N LEU A 29 2.23 14.50 0.93
CA LEU A 29 2.48 15.06 -0.39
C LEU A 29 2.35 16.59 -0.36
N GLN A 30 2.97 17.27 -1.33
CA GLN A 30 2.98 18.74 -1.41
C GLN A 30 1.60 19.41 -1.55
N ASP A 31 0.54 18.64 -1.84
CA ASP A 31 -0.84 19.12 -1.89
C ASP A 31 -1.53 19.10 -0.50
N GLY A 32 -0.79 18.71 0.55
CA GLY A 32 -1.29 18.61 1.92
C GLY A 32 -1.99 17.29 2.23
N MET A 33 -2.12 16.38 1.26
CA MET A 33 -2.67 15.05 1.52
C MET A 33 -1.65 14.17 2.25
N THR A 34 -2.11 13.48 3.29
CA THR A 34 -1.34 12.47 4.00
C THR A 34 -1.96 11.09 3.80
N TYR A 35 -1.13 10.13 3.40
CA TYR A 35 -1.51 8.74 3.17
C TYR A 35 -0.94 7.86 4.28
N THR A 36 -1.77 7.02 4.90
CA THR A 36 -1.32 5.96 5.82
C THR A 36 -1.23 4.66 5.05
N LEU A 37 -0.06 4.02 5.06
CA LEU A 37 0.26 2.86 4.23
C LEU A 37 1.13 1.89 5.03
N VAL A 38 1.11 0.61 4.65
CA VAL A 38 2.02 -0.40 5.18
C VAL A 38 3.15 -0.62 4.18
N VAL A 39 4.38 -0.69 4.67
CA VAL A 39 5.54 -1.19 3.92
C VAL A 39 5.91 -2.56 4.46
N SER A 40 6.08 -3.55 3.59
CA SER A 40 6.40 -4.91 3.98
C SER A 40 7.56 -5.47 3.16
N THR A 41 8.29 -6.43 3.71
CA THR A 41 9.32 -7.16 2.97
C THR A 41 8.78 -8.49 2.41
N PRO A 42 9.33 -9.00 1.29
CA PRO A 42 8.96 -10.32 0.77
C PRO A 42 9.17 -11.46 1.79
N LYS A 43 10.18 -11.36 2.65
CA LYS A 43 10.44 -12.38 3.67
C LYS A 43 9.37 -12.36 4.75
N ASN A 44 8.87 -11.18 5.14
CA ASN A 44 7.77 -11.05 6.08
C ASN A 44 6.49 -11.71 5.57
N GLN A 45 6.21 -11.56 4.27
CA GLN A 45 5.10 -12.23 3.60
C GLN A 45 5.22 -13.77 3.64
N LEU A 46 6.42 -14.30 3.36
CA LEU A 46 6.70 -15.74 3.48
C LEU A 46 6.55 -16.22 4.92
N TRP A 47 7.11 -15.48 5.88
CA TRP A 47 6.98 -15.79 7.30
C TRP A 47 5.52 -15.81 7.75
N TYR A 48 4.69 -14.87 7.29
CA TYR A 48 3.26 -14.86 7.60
C TYR A 48 2.56 -16.10 7.05
N MET A 49 2.84 -16.48 5.79
CA MET A 49 2.31 -17.70 5.17
C MET A 49 2.70 -18.96 5.96
N ASP A 50 3.99 -19.11 6.30
CA ASP A 50 4.48 -20.25 7.08
C ASP A 50 3.85 -20.31 8.48
N LYS A 51 3.74 -19.15 9.14
CA LYS A 51 3.18 -19.04 10.50
C LYS A 51 1.70 -19.42 10.56
N GLU A 52 0.92 -18.98 9.57
CA GLU A 52 -0.52 -19.22 9.52
C GLU A 52 -0.88 -20.50 8.77
N GLY A 53 0.11 -21.21 8.20
CA GLY A 53 -0.10 -22.43 7.42
C GLY A 53 -0.88 -22.18 6.12
N LEU A 54 -0.59 -21.07 5.45
CA LEU A 54 -1.27 -20.60 4.25
C LEU A 54 -0.36 -20.70 3.03
N ASP A 55 -0.95 -21.03 1.88
CA ASP A 55 -0.25 -21.00 0.58
C ASP A 55 -0.44 -19.66 -0.17
N TYR A 56 -1.13 -18.70 0.46
CA TYR A 56 -1.39 -17.36 -0.09
C TYR A 56 -1.68 -16.35 1.03
N ILE A 57 -1.56 -15.06 0.73
CA ILE A 57 -1.99 -13.99 1.64
C ILE A 57 -3.48 -13.68 1.38
N PRO A 58 -4.37 -13.76 2.39
CA PRO A 58 -5.79 -13.44 2.21
C PRO A 58 -6.00 -12.00 1.72
N PRO A 59 -7.13 -11.67 1.07
CA PRO A 59 -7.36 -10.31 0.57
C PRO A 59 -7.29 -9.24 1.68
N HIS A 60 -6.41 -8.26 1.51
CA HIS A 60 -6.24 -7.11 2.39
C HIS A 60 -5.82 -5.86 1.59
N PRO A 61 -5.88 -4.65 2.17
CA PRO A 61 -5.37 -3.44 1.54
C PRO A 61 -3.90 -3.61 1.15
N PRO A 62 -3.49 -3.27 -0.09
CA PRO A 62 -2.15 -3.60 -0.56
C PRO A 62 -1.01 -2.91 0.22
N ASP A 63 0.08 -3.65 0.42
CA ASP A 63 1.32 -3.14 1.00
C ASP A 63 2.25 -2.57 -0.09
N ILE A 64 3.10 -1.60 0.27
CA ILE A 64 4.28 -1.26 -0.52
C ILE A 64 5.38 -2.28 -0.22
N ILE A 65 5.84 -2.99 -1.25
CA ILE A 65 6.85 -4.04 -1.07
C ILE A 65 8.25 -3.49 -1.34
N VAL A 66 9.13 -3.63 -0.35
CA VAL A 66 10.55 -3.24 -0.45
C VAL A 66 11.47 -4.41 -0.12
N ARG A 67 12.70 -4.38 -0.64
CA ARG A 67 13.69 -5.43 -0.35
C ARG A 67 14.03 -5.53 1.15
N SER A 68 14.18 -4.39 1.81
CA SER A 68 14.41 -4.26 3.25
C SER A 68 13.96 -2.88 3.72
N LEU A 69 13.58 -2.76 5.00
CA LEU A 69 13.03 -1.56 5.64
C LEU A 69 14.11 -0.52 5.95
N THR A 70 14.72 0.02 4.90
CA THR A 70 15.65 1.16 4.98
C THR A 70 14.98 2.43 4.50
N GLU A 71 15.40 3.59 5.03
CA GLU A 71 14.89 4.89 4.60
C GLU A 71 15.04 5.09 3.08
N GLU A 72 16.19 4.70 2.51
CA GLU A 72 16.44 4.78 1.07
C GLU A 72 15.47 3.93 0.24
N ASN A 73 15.24 2.68 0.63
CA ASN A 73 14.34 1.78 -0.09
C ASN A 73 12.90 2.26 -0.01
N ILE A 74 12.47 2.68 1.18
CA ILE A 74 11.12 3.20 1.42
C ILE A 74 10.91 4.47 0.60
N TRP A 75 11.85 5.41 0.65
CA TRP A 75 11.76 6.66 -0.12
C TRP A 75 11.63 6.41 -1.62
N LYS A 76 12.51 5.59 -2.20
CA LYS A 76 12.48 5.26 -3.64
C LYS A 76 11.19 4.57 -4.05
N ALA A 77 10.70 3.65 -3.21
CA ALA A 77 9.43 2.98 -3.46
C ALA A 77 8.27 3.98 -3.45
N VAL A 78 8.13 4.79 -2.40
CA VAL A 78 7.08 5.79 -2.29
C VAL A 78 7.16 6.84 -3.42
N GLU A 79 8.37 7.23 -3.84
CA GLU A 79 8.55 8.17 -4.95
C GLU A 79 7.98 7.63 -6.27
N SER A 80 8.16 6.33 -6.52
CA SER A 80 7.55 5.66 -7.67
C SER A 80 6.02 5.65 -7.60
N PHE A 81 5.43 5.45 -6.41
CA PHE A 81 3.99 5.50 -6.18
C PHE A 81 3.40 6.91 -6.29
N ALA A 82 4.20 7.94 -5.99
CA ALA A 82 3.81 9.34 -6.12
C ALA A 82 3.80 9.84 -7.57
N THR A 83 4.38 9.10 -8.52
CA THR A 83 4.30 9.40 -9.97
C THR A 83 2.85 9.34 -10.48
N GLY A 84 2.60 9.84 -11.70
CA GLY A 84 1.27 9.75 -12.32
C GLY A 84 0.14 10.36 -11.46
N ASN A 85 0.39 11.54 -10.88
CA ASN A 85 -0.53 12.21 -9.95
C ASN A 85 -0.90 11.36 -8.70
N ALA A 86 0.06 10.58 -8.20
CA ALA A 86 -0.09 9.73 -7.02
C ALA A 86 -1.27 8.75 -7.12
N TYR A 87 -1.54 8.24 -8.34
CA TYR A 87 -2.65 7.32 -8.59
C TYR A 87 -2.62 6.11 -7.65
N TRP A 88 -1.46 5.46 -7.51
CA TRP A 88 -1.33 4.26 -6.68
C TRP A 88 -1.45 4.56 -5.18
N LEU A 89 -0.94 5.70 -4.69
CA LEU A 89 -1.16 6.11 -3.30
C LEU A 89 -2.64 6.32 -3.01
N LYS A 90 -3.38 6.98 -3.91
CA LYS A 90 -4.84 7.16 -3.79
C LYS A 90 -5.57 5.83 -3.80
N LEU A 91 -5.24 4.95 -4.74
CA LEU A 91 -5.87 3.64 -4.85
C LEU A 91 -5.65 2.80 -3.58
N TYR A 92 -4.42 2.72 -3.09
CA TYR A 92 -4.09 1.93 -1.90
C TYR A 92 -4.82 2.45 -0.67
N TYR A 93 -4.78 3.77 -0.46
CA TYR A 93 -5.46 4.40 0.68
C TYR A 93 -6.98 4.23 0.64
N LEU A 94 -7.60 4.38 -0.54
CA LEU A 94 -9.05 4.22 -0.69
C LEU A 94 -9.51 2.76 -0.64
N SER A 95 -8.61 1.79 -0.88
CA SER A 95 -8.89 0.36 -0.72
C SER A 95 -8.92 -0.11 0.75
N GLY A 96 -8.46 0.74 1.66
CA GLY A 96 -8.18 0.43 3.07
C GLY A 96 -9.37 0.31 4.01
N SER A 97 -10.57 0.76 3.63
CA SER A 97 -11.74 0.69 4.52
C SER A 97 -13.01 0.25 3.79
N ARG A 98 -13.73 -0.69 4.41
CA ARG A 98 -14.98 -1.29 3.90
C ARG A 98 -16.17 -0.31 3.82
N GLU A 99 -16.02 0.90 4.36
CA GLU A 99 -17.03 1.96 4.34
C GLU A 99 -16.61 3.17 3.47
N ALA A 100 -15.57 3.02 2.63
CA ALA A 100 -15.00 4.11 1.83
C ALA A 100 -15.39 4.08 0.34
N ALA A 101 -14.70 4.93 -0.45
CA ALA A 101 -15.00 5.25 -1.84
C ALA A 101 -15.19 4.04 -2.77
N PHE A 102 -14.57 2.90 -2.46
CA PHE A 102 -14.72 1.62 -3.15
C PHE A 102 -15.69 0.67 -2.42
N ASP A 103 -16.91 1.14 -2.17
CA ASP A 103 -18.01 0.28 -1.73
C ASP A 103 -18.38 -0.74 -2.83
N ILE A 104 -18.76 -1.96 -2.42
CA ILE A 104 -19.07 -3.06 -3.34
C ILE A 104 -20.16 -2.70 -4.36
N THR A 105 -21.17 -1.91 -3.98
CA THR A 105 -22.24 -1.46 -4.88
C THR A 105 -21.69 -0.62 -6.01
N ARG A 106 -20.75 0.30 -5.70
CA ARG A 106 -20.13 1.17 -6.70
C ARG A 106 -19.20 0.37 -7.62
N LEU A 107 -18.46 -0.58 -7.04
CA LEU A 107 -17.60 -1.46 -7.82
C LEU A 107 -18.41 -2.31 -8.81
N ASP A 108 -19.51 -2.90 -8.36
CA ASP A 108 -20.39 -3.70 -9.21
C ASP A 108 -20.97 -2.87 -10.37
N GLN A 109 -21.39 -1.62 -10.09
CA GLN A 109 -21.87 -0.69 -11.12
C GLN A 109 -20.79 -0.38 -12.17
N MET A 110 -19.55 -0.14 -11.73
CA MET A 110 -18.43 0.14 -12.64
C MET A 110 -18.13 -1.07 -13.54
N ILE A 111 -18.16 -2.29 -13.00
CA ILE A 111 -17.94 -3.52 -13.77
C ILE A 111 -19.06 -3.73 -14.80
N GLU A 112 -20.31 -3.46 -14.44
CA GLU A 112 -21.44 -3.65 -15.35
C GLU A 112 -21.38 -2.70 -16.55
N MET A 113 -21.01 -1.43 -16.32
CA MET A 113 -20.80 -0.46 -17.42
C MET A 113 -19.74 -0.94 -18.41
N ILE A 114 -18.62 -1.49 -17.93
CA ILE A 114 -17.54 -2.01 -18.79
C ILE A 114 -18.01 -3.22 -19.60
N LYS A 115 -18.87 -4.08 -19.06
CA LYS A 115 -19.41 -5.22 -19.82
C LYS A 115 -20.27 -4.75 -20.98
N ILE A 116 -21.15 -3.78 -20.74
CA ILE A 116 -22.00 -3.18 -21.77
C ILE A 116 -21.13 -2.59 -22.89
N ASP A 117 -20.12 -1.79 -22.53
CA ASP A 117 -19.20 -1.17 -23.51
C ASP A 117 -18.39 -2.20 -24.34
N ASN A 118 -18.18 -3.42 -23.84
CA ASN A 118 -17.45 -4.48 -24.55
C ASN A 118 -18.35 -5.35 -25.45
N GLU A 119 -19.67 -5.27 -25.29
CA GLU A 119 -20.65 -5.99 -26.11
C GLU A 119 -21.10 -5.19 -27.36
N ASP A 120 -20.83 -3.87 -27.38
CA ASP A 120 -21.06 -2.94 -28.50
C ASP A 120 -19.85 -2.81 -29.46
#